data_AF-A0AAX7U0N5-F1
#
_entry.id   AF-A0AAX7U0N5-F1
#
_cell.length_a   1.000
_cell.length_b   1.000
_cell.length_c   1.000
_cell.angle_alpha   90.00
_cell.angle_beta   90.00
_cell.angle_gamma   90.00
#
_symmetry.space_group_name_H-M   'P 1'
#
loop_
_entity.id
_entity.type
_entity.pdbx_description
1 polymer ?
#
loop_
_entity_poly.entity_id
_entity_poly.type
_entity_poly.pdbx_seq_one_letter_code
_entity_poly.pdbx_strand_id
1 'polypeptide(L)'
;MGSGESTTRKVSFGVDDEDRVRILRGVKLSEDVLQRMRGVANIAPDRTSSPASSPQTNTASSHSASSGSQSQQGPQQRAQPSSHSSKSASFSKEDQRRYEQQQKLLKEEWAKMAQREMEAAKEEMAKATSRERQQTRLEAERTKQLVQHLQKKDSQLKALDAFYKEQLAQLEKRNLERYQQSKEQFHQAASKTEENVRPRNTEAVCAGLQAQILSCYRDNKDQTLKCSDLAKEYMQCINAAKKVVHHIQRSRTSPHLCYVPPTMAEAKNLLVNHG
;
A
#
# COMPACT_ATOMS: atom_id res chain seq x y z
N MET A 1 -22.63 -4.13 47.68
CA MET A 1 -23.70 -3.46 46.88
C MET A 1 -23.03 -2.32 46.13
N GLY A 2 -23.08 -2.33 44.79
CA GLY A 2 -22.43 -1.30 43.96
C GLY A 2 -22.51 -1.67 42.49
N SER A 3 -23.59 -1.25 41.83
CA SER A 3 -23.88 -1.44 40.41
C SER A 3 -22.86 -0.70 39.54
N GLY A 4 -22.00 -1.43 38.85
CA GLY A 4 -21.22 -0.91 37.74
C GLY A 4 -21.97 -1.16 36.44
N GLU A 5 -22.36 -0.11 35.73
CA GLU A 5 -23.03 -0.18 34.43
C GLU A 5 -22.21 -1.03 33.44
N SER A 6 -22.69 -2.25 33.18
CA SER A 6 -22.27 -3.01 32.00
C SER A 6 -22.83 -2.31 30.78
N THR A 7 -22.01 -1.49 30.12
CA THR A 7 -22.34 -0.97 28.80
C THR A 7 -22.40 -2.16 27.83
N THR A 8 -23.61 -2.56 27.47
CA THR A 8 -23.85 -3.61 26.48
C THR A 8 -23.39 -3.09 25.13
N ARG A 9 -22.29 -3.65 24.59
CA ARG A 9 -21.83 -3.32 23.24
C ARG A 9 -22.95 -3.62 22.27
N LYS A 10 -23.50 -2.60 21.60
CA LYS A 10 -24.50 -2.78 20.55
C LYS A 10 -23.85 -3.51 19.38
N VAL A 11 -24.19 -4.79 19.20
CA VAL A 11 -23.83 -5.60 18.05
C VAL A 11 -25.01 -5.57 17.09
N SER A 12 -24.84 -5.01 15.90
CA SER A 12 -25.83 -5.09 14.83
C SER A 12 -25.61 -6.38 14.04
N PHE A 13 -26.62 -7.23 13.98
CA PHE A 13 -26.63 -8.44 13.16
C PHE A 13 -27.02 -8.06 11.73
N GLY A 14 -26.11 -8.20 10.79
CA GLY A 14 -26.42 -8.16 9.36
C GLY A 14 -26.56 -9.59 8.84
N VAL A 15 -27.69 -9.88 8.19
CA VAL A 15 -27.91 -11.11 7.44
C VAL A 15 -27.37 -10.89 6.03
N ASP A 16 -26.52 -11.79 5.55
CA ASP A 16 -25.96 -11.81 4.19
C ASP A 16 -26.97 -12.41 3.20
N ASP A 17 -26.76 -12.28 1.89
CA ASP A 17 -27.69 -12.75 0.83
C ASP A 17 -27.86 -14.29 0.78
N GLU A 18 -27.13 -15.02 1.63
CA GLU A 18 -27.17 -16.48 1.79
C GLU A 18 -27.65 -16.90 3.20
N ASP A 19 -28.38 -16.01 3.91
CA ASP A 19 -28.92 -16.19 5.27
C ASP A 19 -27.88 -16.47 6.38
N ARG A 20 -26.60 -16.13 6.14
CA ARG A 20 -25.51 -16.34 7.11
C ARG A 20 -25.25 -15.08 7.95
N VAL A 21 -25.31 -15.21 9.27
CA VAL A 21 -25.11 -14.10 10.24
C VAL A 21 -23.61 -13.78 10.38
N ARG A 22 -23.18 -12.56 10.01
CA ARG A 22 -21.78 -12.11 10.18
C ARG A 22 -21.66 -11.07 11.30
N ILE A 23 -20.75 -11.30 12.25
CA ILE A 23 -20.45 -10.38 13.36
C ILE A 23 -19.25 -9.51 12.96
N LEU A 24 -19.48 -8.24 12.61
CA LEU A 24 -18.43 -7.29 12.22
C LEU A 24 -18.27 -6.16 13.23
N ARG A 25 -17.01 -5.88 13.60
CA ARG A 25 -16.58 -4.84 14.56
C ARG A 25 -16.84 -3.41 14.03
N GLY A 26 -18.07 -2.93 14.20
CA GLY A 26 -18.36 -1.59 14.73
C GLY A 26 -17.85 -0.33 14.01
N VAL A 27 -17.68 -0.33 12.68
CA VAL A 27 -17.45 0.92 11.93
C VAL A 27 -18.60 1.15 10.96
N LYS A 28 -19.42 2.18 11.21
CA LYS A 28 -20.56 2.56 10.36
C LYS A 28 -20.03 3.32 9.14
N LEU A 29 -19.96 2.62 8.00
CA LEU A 29 -19.66 3.25 6.72
C LEU A 29 -20.88 4.03 6.24
N SER A 30 -20.67 5.21 5.64
CA SER A 30 -21.76 6.02 5.08
C SER A 30 -22.34 5.35 3.83
N GLU A 31 -23.62 5.59 3.55
CA GLU A 31 -24.34 5.02 2.38
C GLU A 31 -23.58 5.28 1.07
N ASP A 32 -22.94 6.44 0.99
CA ASP A 32 -22.16 6.89 -0.16
C ASP A 32 -20.86 6.08 -0.38
N VAL A 33 -20.26 5.55 0.69
CA VAL A 33 -19.10 4.65 0.62
C VAL A 33 -19.53 3.24 0.23
N LEU A 34 -20.68 2.78 0.74
CA LEU A 34 -21.25 1.49 0.37
C LEU A 34 -21.69 1.46 -1.10
N GLN A 35 -22.28 2.55 -1.60
CA GLN A 35 -22.68 2.69 -3.00
C GLN A 35 -21.47 2.62 -3.94
N ARG A 36 -20.33 3.22 -3.54
CA ARG A 36 -19.07 3.12 -4.30
C ARG A 36 -18.51 1.70 -4.28
N MET A 37 -18.56 0.99 -3.16
CA MET A 37 -18.10 -0.39 -3.09
C MET A 37 -18.99 -1.35 -3.90
N ARG A 38 -20.31 -1.10 -3.96
CA ARG A 38 -21.23 -1.81 -4.87
C ARG A 38 -20.96 -1.50 -6.35
N GLY A 39 -20.56 -0.27 -6.66
CA GLY A 39 -20.21 0.17 -8.03
C GLY A 39 -18.97 -0.49 -8.63
N VAL A 40 -18.08 -1.08 -7.82
CA VAL A 40 -16.87 -1.78 -8.31
C VAL A 40 -17.19 -3.23 -8.73
N ALA A 41 -18.33 -3.79 -8.34
CA ALA A 41 -18.74 -5.16 -8.71
C ALA A 41 -19.38 -5.27 -10.12
N ASN A 42 -19.59 -4.15 -10.83
CA ASN A 42 -20.20 -4.13 -12.16
C ASN A 42 -19.19 -3.91 -13.32
N ILE A 43 -17.90 -4.11 -13.08
CA ILE A 43 -16.90 -4.16 -14.16
C ILE A 43 -16.58 -5.63 -14.43
N ALA A 44 -17.07 -6.12 -15.57
CA ALA A 44 -16.82 -7.46 -16.09
C ALA A 44 -15.30 -7.77 -16.12
N PRO A 45 -14.86 -8.97 -15.67
CA PRO A 45 -13.47 -9.35 -15.77
C PRO A 45 -13.18 -9.85 -17.19
N ASP A 46 -12.31 -9.14 -17.92
CA ASP A 46 -11.63 -9.67 -19.09
C ASP A 46 -10.80 -10.89 -18.67
N ARG A 47 -11.09 -12.04 -19.29
CA ARG A 47 -10.47 -13.34 -19.02
C ARG A 47 -9.96 -13.94 -20.31
N THR A 48 -8.70 -13.67 -20.64
CA THR A 48 -7.87 -14.59 -21.43
C THR A 48 -7.42 -15.77 -20.56
N SER A 49 -8.05 -16.93 -20.74
CA SER A 49 -7.44 -18.29 -20.85
C SER A 49 -8.49 -19.39 -20.63
N SER A 50 -8.75 -20.20 -21.66
CA SER A 50 -9.65 -21.37 -21.74
C SER A 50 -9.28 -22.51 -20.77
N PRO A 51 -10.17 -23.52 -20.48
CA PRO A 51 -10.51 -24.61 -21.42
C PRO A 51 -11.97 -25.16 -21.37
N ALA A 52 -12.36 -25.85 -22.46
CA ALA A 52 -13.33 -26.96 -22.64
C ALA A 52 -14.71 -26.92 -21.90
N SER A 53 -15.88 -27.06 -22.53
CA SER A 53 -16.26 -28.04 -23.56
C SER A 53 -17.50 -27.61 -24.38
N SER A 54 -17.51 -28.10 -25.62
CA SER A 54 -18.46 -28.10 -26.76
C SER A 54 -19.94 -28.46 -26.41
N PRO A 55 -20.98 -28.26 -27.29
CA PRO A 55 -20.99 -28.66 -28.71
C PRO A 55 -21.74 -27.79 -29.76
N GLN A 56 -21.32 -28.00 -31.03
CA GLN A 56 -22.02 -27.80 -32.32
C GLN A 56 -22.32 -26.34 -32.75
N THR A 57 -21.87 -25.87 -33.92
CA THR A 57 -22.29 -26.32 -35.25
C THR A 57 -21.21 -26.14 -36.34
N ASN A 58 -21.22 -27.06 -37.30
CA ASN A 58 -20.36 -27.08 -38.48
C ASN A 58 -20.76 -26.01 -39.49
N THR A 59 -19.79 -25.37 -40.15
CA THR A 59 -19.72 -25.25 -41.63
C THR A 59 -18.49 -24.44 -42.06
N ALA A 60 -17.47 -25.13 -42.56
CA ALA A 60 -16.48 -24.58 -43.46
C ALA A 60 -17.03 -24.68 -44.89
N SER A 61 -16.79 -23.68 -45.73
CA SER A 61 -16.25 -23.90 -47.08
C SER A 61 -15.95 -22.60 -47.80
N SER A 62 -14.74 -22.62 -48.35
CA SER A 62 -14.05 -21.67 -49.21
C SER A 62 -14.67 -21.54 -50.61
N HIS A 63 -14.41 -20.38 -51.19
CA HIS A 63 -14.16 -20.08 -52.60
C HIS A 63 -14.38 -21.24 -53.59
N SER A 64 -15.43 -21.12 -54.39
CA SER A 64 -15.65 -21.95 -55.57
C SER A 64 -15.11 -21.25 -56.81
N ALA A 65 -14.08 -21.85 -57.41
CA ALA A 65 -13.69 -21.67 -58.79
C ALA A 65 -13.80 -23.02 -59.50
N SER A 66 -14.15 -22.96 -60.79
CA SER A 66 -14.06 -24.01 -61.82
C SER A 66 -14.94 -25.25 -61.70
N SER A 67 -15.86 -25.40 -62.65
CA SER A 67 -16.43 -26.69 -63.09
C SER A 67 -16.39 -26.77 -64.62
N GLY A 68 -15.47 -27.57 -65.14
CA GLY A 68 -15.71 -28.45 -66.31
C GLY A 68 -15.96 -29.86 -65.74
N SER A 69 -16.69 -30.80 -66.36
CA SER A 69 -16.97 -31.03 -67.78
C SER A 69 -18.05 -32.14 -67.94
N GLN A 70 -18.70 -32.15 -69.11
CA GLN A 70 -19.26 -33.30 -69.85
C GLN A 70 -20.49 -34.10 -69.35
N SER A 71 -21.60 -34.00 -70.12
CA SER A 71 -22.25 -35.11 -70.88
C SER A 71 -23.35 -34.49 -71.78
N GLN A 72 -23.20 -34.43 -73.10
CA GLN A 72 -23.73 -35.34 -74.13
C GLN A 72 -25.24 -35.69 -74.06
N GLN A 73 -26.02 -35.09 -74.96
CA GLN A 73 -26.97 -35.75 -75.88
C GLN A 73 -27.37 -34.76 -77.02
N GLY A 74 -27.44 -35.26 -78.26
CA GLY A 74 -27.66 -34.49 -79.51
C GLY A 74 -29.11 -34.01 -79.74
N PRO A 75 -29.52 -33.58 -80.97
CA PRO A 75 -29.09 -34.06 -82.28
C PRO A 75 -28.79 -33.00 -83.38
N GLN A 76 -28.43 -33.55 -84.55
CA GLN A 76 -27.97 -33.02 -85.84
C GLN A 76 -28.84 -31.97 -86.57
N GLN A 77 -28.19 -31.38 -87.60
CA GLN A 77 -28.66 -30.75 -88.86
C GLN A 77 -28.33 -29.24 -88.90
N ARG A 78 -27.72 -28.63 -89.93
CA ARG A 78 -27.51 -29.00 -91.35
C ARG A 78 -26.45 -28.08 -92.00
N ALA A 79 -25.70 -28.68 -92.94
CA ALA A 79 -25.09 -28.13 -94.15
C ALA A 79 -24.20 -26.85 -94.09
N GLN A 80 -22.94 -27.04 -94.47
CA GLN A 80 -22.23 -26.06 -95.30
C GLN A 80 -22.82 -26.04 -96.72
N PRO A 81 -22.56 -24.97 -97.49
CA PRO A 81 -21.69 -25.21 -98.63
C PRO A 81 -20.52 -24.24 -98.74
N SER A 82 -19.51 -24.79 -99.39
CA SER A 82 -18.22 -24.27 -99.78
C SER A 82 -18.25 -23.07 -100.74
N SER A 83 -17.06 -22.47 -100.90
CA SER A 83 -16.57 -21.66 -102.04
C SER A 83 -17.08 -20.21 -102.10
N HIS A 84 -16.27 -19.19 -102.31
CA HIS A 84 -15.11 -19.08 -103.19
C HIS A 84 -14.07 -18.08 -102.65
N SER A 85 -12.80 -18.41 -102.88
CA SER A 85 -11.70 -17.47 -102.85
C SER A 85 -11.82 -16.42 -103.96
N SER A 86 -11.09 -15.33 -103.75
CA SER A 86 -10.62 -14.35 -104.74
C SER A 86 -11.51 -13.13 -105.00
N LYS A 87 -11.44 -12.16 -104.08
CA LYS A 87 -10.98 -10.79 -104.35
C LYS A 87 -10.97 -9.99 -103.03
N SER A 88 -9.96 -9.14 -102.86
CA SER A 88 -9.87 -8.07 -101.85
C SER A 88 -9.06 -8.31 -100.57
N ALA A 89 -7.78 -8.67 -100.73
CA ALA A 89 -6.75 -8.47 -99.70
C ALA A 89 -6.59 -6.98 -99.26
N SER A 90 -7.27 -6.04 -99.93
CA SER A 90 -7.36 -4.64 -99.52
C SER A 90 -8.48 -4.37 -98.50
N PHE A 91 -9.59 -5.13 -98.52
CA PHE A 91 -10.71 -4.95 -97.58
C PHE A 91 -10.37 -5.46 -96.17
N SER A 92 -9.74 -6.64 -96.05
CA SER A 92 -9.28 -7.17 -94.75
C SER A 92 -8.18 -6.31 -94.09
N LYS A 93 -7.37 -5.60 -94.87
CA LYS A 93 -6.38 -4.66 -94.33
C LYS A 93 -7.04 -3.39 -93.78
N GLU A 94 -8.14 -2.95 -94.36
CA GLU A 94 -8.89 -1.81 -93.86
C GLU A 94 -9.64 -2.16 -92.57
N ASP A 95 -10.27 -3.34 -92.50
CA ASP A 95 -10.91 -3.85 -91.28
C ASP A 95 -9.90 -4.07 -90.15
N GLN A 96 -8.71 -4.60 -90.46
CA GLN A 96 -7.61 -4.73 -89.51
C GLN A 96 -7.18 -3.36 -88.95
N ARG A 97 -7.06 -2.34 -89.81
CA ARG A 97 -6.73 -0.97 -89.39
C ARG A 97 -7.83 -0.38 -88.50
N ARG A 98 -9.11 -0.64 -88.80
CA ARG A 98 -10.24 -0.20 -87.95
C ARG A 98 -10.20 -0.87 -86.58
N TYR A 99 -9.89 -2.16 -86.52
CA TYR A 99 -9.76 -2.89 -85.25
C TYR A 99 -8.58 -2.39 -84.41
N GLU A 100 -7.43 -2.12 -85.02
CA GLU A 100 -6.27 -1.53 -84.36
C GLU A 100 -6.56 -0.12 -83.83
N GLN A 101 -7.29 0.69 -84.61
CA GLN A 101 -7.76 2.00 -84.17
C GLN A 101 -8.71 1.88 -82.96
N GLN A 102 -9.66 0.95 -82.99
CA GLN A 102 -10.57 0.67 -81.87
C GLN A 102 -9.79 0.21 -80.62
N GLN A 103 -8.80 -0.67 -80.76
CA GLN A 103 -7.94 -1.08 -79.64
C GLN A 103 -7.13 0.08 -79.07
N LYS A 104 -6.64 0.99 -79.94
CA LYS A 104 -5.90 2.16 -79.49
C LYS A 104 -6.78 3.12 -78.68
N LEU A 105 -8.00 3.41 -79.17
CA LEU A 105 -8.97 4.23 -78.45
C LEU A 105 -9.36 3.59 -77.11
N LEU A 106 -9.58 2.27 -77.08
CA LEU A 106 -9.89 1.56 -75.84
C LEU A 106 -8.73 1.68 -74.84
N LYS A 107 -7.49 1.45 -75.28
CA LYS A 107 -6.28 1.59 -74.42
C LYS A 107 -6.10 3.01 -73.88
N GLU A 108 -6.37 4.02 -74.71
CA GLU A 108 -6.30 5.42 -74.32
C GLU A 108 -7.36 5.79 -73.26
N GLU A 109 -8.61 5.34 -73.44
CA GLU A 109 -9.68 5.54 -72.45
C GLU A 109 -9.38 4.85 -71.11
N TRP A 110 -8.85 3.61 -71.14
CA TRP A 110 -8.39 2.93 -69.93
C TRP A 110 -7.22 3.66 -69.25
N ALA A 111 -6.25 4.16 -70.01
CA ALA A 111 -5.12 4.93 -69.47
C ALA A 111 -5.60 6.24 -68.83
N LYS A 112 -6.56 6.93 -69.47
CA LYS A 112 -7.17 8.15 -68.96
C LYS A 112 -7.99 7.88 -67.70
N MET A 113 -8.69 6.76 -67.62
CA MET A 113 -9.39 6.32 -66.41
C MET A 113 -8.40 5.99 -65.28
N ALA A 114 -7.34 5.23 -65.56
CA ALA A 114 -6.30 4.91 -64.59
C ALA A 114 -5.60 6.16 -64.05
N GLN A 115 -5.35 7.18 -64.89
CA GLN A 115 -4.77 8.45 -64.45
C GLN A 115 -5.73 9.21 -63.51
N ARG A 116 -7.04 9.25 -63.82
CA ARG A 116 -8.03 9.87 -62.94
C ARG A 116 -8.12 9.16 -61.60
N GLU A 117 -8.11 7.82 -61.59
CA GLU A 117 -8.07 7.03 -60.35
C GLU A 117 -6.82 7.29 -59.52
N MET A 118 -5.64 7.39 -60.17
CA MET A 118 -4.38 7.71 -59.47
C MET A 118 -4.42 9.10 -58.84
N GLU A 119 -4.89 10.12 -59.56
CA GLU A 119 -4.99 11.49 -59.03
C GLU A 119 -6.05 11.59 -57.93
N ALA A 120 -7.20 10.91 -58.08
CA ALA A 120 -8.21 10.82 -57.03
C ALA A 120 -7.66 10.13 -55.77
N ALA A 121 -6.90 9.04 -55.92
CA ALA A 121 -6.25 8.36 -54.82
C ALA A 121 -5.18 9.22 -54.12
N LYS A 122 -4.39 9.99 -54.87
CA LYS A 122 -3.43 10.95 -54.30
C LYS A 122 -4.13 12.06 -53.52
N GLU A 123 -5.23 12.61 -54.06
CA GLU A 123 -6.00 13.64 -53.40
C GLU A 123 -6.65 13.11 -52.11
N GLU A 124 -7.20 11.90 -52.13
CA GLU A 124 -7.75 11.22 -50.96
C GLU A 124 -6.67 11.00 -49.90
N MET A 125 -5.51 10.45 -50.28
CA MET A 125 -4.39 10.21 -49.37
C MET A 125 -3.84 11.52 -48.77
N ALA A 126 -3.76 12.60 -49.56
CA ALA A 126 -3.38 13.92 -49.06
C ALA A 126 -4.39 14.45 -48.02
N LYS A 127 -5.70 14.26 -48.25
CA LYS A 127 -6.76 14.62 -47.29
C LYS A 127 -6.67 13.77 -46.02
N ALA A 128 -6.48 12.47 -46.13
CA ALA A 128 -6.31 11.56 -45.00
C ALA A 128 -5.09 11.97 -44.15
N THR A 129 -3.95 12.20 -44.80
CA THR A 129 -2.72 12.68 -44.14
C THR A 129 -2.91 14.03 -43.44
N SER A 130 -3.64 14.95 -44.06
CA SER A 130 -3.95 16.26 -43.45
C SER A 130 -4.80 16.11 -42.19
N ARG A 131 -5.79 15.21 -42.21
CA ARG A 131 -6.66 14.93 -41.06
C ARG A 131 -5.87 14.27 -39.93
N GLU A 132 -5.03 13.28 -40.24
CA GLU A 132 -4.16 12.62 -39.28
C GLU A 132 -3.23 13.63 -38.59
N ARG A 133 -2.54 14.49 -39.35
CA ARG A 133 -1.67 15.53 -38.80
C ARG A 133 -2.41 16.48 -37.86
N GLN A 134 -3.64 16.86 -38.21
CA GLN A 134 -4.47 17.71 -37.35
C GLN A 134 -4.85 16.98 -36.06
N GLN A 135 -5.23 15.71 -36.14
CA GLN A 135 -5.53 14.89 -34.97
C GLN A 135 -4.30 14.74 -34.07
N THR A 136 -3.11 14.43 -34.61
CA THR A 136 -1.87 14.32 -33.84
C THR A 136 -1.54 15.64 -33.12
N ARG A 137 -1.77 16.79 -33.75
CA ARG A 137 -1.55 18.11 -33.10
C ARG A 137 -2.50 18.31 -31.91
N LEU A 138 -3.78 18.00 -32.08
CA LEU A 138 -4.76 18.11 -30.99
C LEU A 138 -4.44 17.15 -29.84
N GLU A 139 -4.02 15.93 -30.15
CA GLU A 139 -3.57 14.95 -29.16
C GLU A 139 -2.30 15.41 -28.43
N ALA A 140 -1.32 15.97 -29.15
CA ALA A 140 -0.12 16.53 -28.55
C ALA A 140 -0.43 17.70 -27.59
N GLU A 141 -1.38 18.58 -27.96
CA GLU A 141 -1.83 19.66 -27.08
C GLU A 141 -2.53 19.15 -25.83
N ARG A 142 -3.43 18.16 -25.97
CA ARG A 142 -4.09 17.52 -24.82
C ARG A 142 -3.09 16.85 -23.89
N THR A 143 -2.13 16.11 -24.45
CA THR A 143 -1.05 15.47 -23.68
C THR A 143 -0.21 16.51 -22.96
N LYS A 144 0.14 17.63 -23.62
CA LYS A 144 0.88 18.73 -22.99
C LYS A 144 0.13 19.33 -21.80
N GLN A 145 -1.18 19.56 -21.94
CA GLN A 145 -2.02 20.06 -20.84
C GLN A 145 -2.08 19.07 -19.68
N LEU A 146 -2.22 17.78 -19.97
CA LEU A 146 -2.24 16.74 -18.95
C LEU A 146 -0.91 16.65 -18.20
N VAL A 147 0.22 16.69 -18.92
CA VAL A 147 1.57 16.69 -18.32
C VAL A 147 1.75 17.88 -17.39
N GLN A 148 1.34 19.08 -17.80
CA GLN A 148 1.42 20.27 -16.94
C GLN A 148 0.54 20.14 -15.69
N HIS A 149 -0.66 19.56 -15.83
CA HIS A 149 -1.54 19.31 -14.69
C HIS A 149 -0.92 18.33 -13.69
N LEU A 150 -0.36 17.22 -14.20
CA LEU A 150 0.32 16.22 -13.38
C LEU A 150 1.54 16.81 -12.68
N GLN A 151 2.38 17.57 -13.39
CA GLN A 151 3.53 18.24 -12.80
C GLN A 151 3.13 19.19 -11.67
N LYS A 152 2.02 19.94 -11.84
CA LYS A 152 1.48 20.81 -10.77
C LYS A 152 1.05 19.98 -9.56
N LYS A 153 0.33 18.88 -9.77
CA LYS A 153 -0.11 17.98 -8.69
C LYS A 153 1.07 17.35 -7.96
N ASP A 154 2.08 16.88 -8.68
CA ASP A 154 3.30 16.33 -8.09
C ASP A 154 4.05 17.36 -7.26
N SER A 155 4.12 18.61 -7.74
CA SER A 155 4.75 19.70 -6.97
C SER A 155 4.00 20.00 -5.66
N GLN A 156 2.66 19.96 -5.70
CA GLN A 156 1.82 20.16 -4.52
C GLN A 156 1.98 19.01 -3.52
N LEU A 157 2.01 17.77 -3.99
CA LEU A 157 2.24 16.59 -3.16
C LEU A 157 3.63 16.61 -2.51
N LYS A 158 4.67 16.96 -3.28
CA LYS A 158 6.03 17.12 -2.75
C LYS A 158 6.13 18.21 -1.69
N ALA A 159 5.48 19.35 -1.90
CA ALA A 159 5.46 20.43 -0.91
C ALA A 159 4.75 20.00 0.39
N LEU A 160 3.64 19.26 0.27
CA LEU A 160 2.91 18.74 1.42
C LEU A 160 3.70 17.67 2.18
N ASP A 161 4.36 16.76 1.47
CA ASP A 161 5.24 15.74 2.05
C ASP A 161 6.41 16.40 2.81
N ALA A 162 7.06 17.39 2.21
CA ALA A 162 8.12 18.15 2.86
C ALA A 162 7.63 18.86 4.13
N PHE A 163 6.45 19.48 4.08
CA PHE A 163 5.84 20.14 5.23
C PHE A 163 5.60 19.15 6.38
N TYR A 164 4.97 18.00 6.12
CA TYR A 164 4.70 17.02 7.18
C TYR A 164 5.96 16.34 7.71
N LYS A 165 6.96 16.08 6.85
CA LYS A 165 8.27 15.58 7.30
C LYS A 165 8.96 16.57 8.24
N GLU A 166 8.93 17.85 7.93
CA GLU A 166 9.49 18.89 8.80
C GLU A 166 8.73 18.96 10.13
N GLN A 167 7.39 18.89 10.12
CA GLN A 167 6.59 18.86 11.35
C GLN A 167 6.92 17.64 12.23
N LEU A 168 7.08 16.46 11.63
CA LEU A 168 7.47 15.25 12.34
C LEU A 168 8.88 15.39 12.93
N ALA A 169 9.85 15.86 12.15
CA ALA A 169 11.21 16.08 12.62
C ALA A 169 11.26 17.07 13.79
N GLN A 170 10.49 18.16 13.72
CA GLN A 170 10.36 19.12 14.82
C GLN A 170 9.72 18.50 16.07
N LEU A 171 8.70 17.65 15.90
CA LEU A 171 8.07 16.94 17.02
C LEU A 171 9.05 15.95 17.67
N GLU A 172 9.74 15.15 16.87
CA GLU A 172 10.76 14.19 17.33
C GLU A 172 11.89 14.90 18.06
N LYS A 173 12.39 16.02 17.51
CA LYS A 173 13.40 16.85 18.14
C LYS A 173 12.95 17.38 19.50
N ARG A 174 11.76 18.01 19.58
CA ARG A 174 11.22 18.51 20.86
C ARG A 174 10.95 17.40 21.87
N ASN A 175 10.53 16.22 21.41
CA ASN A 175 10.32 15.06 22.25
C ASN A 175 11.64 14.57 22.86
N LEU A 176 12.69 14.44 22.02
CA LEU A 176 14.03 14.04 22.44
C LEU A 176 14.64 15.04 23.42
N GLU A 177 14.54 16.34 23.13
CA GLU A 177 15.03 17.41 24.03
C GLU A 177 14.34 17.34 25.39
N ARG A 178 13.01 17.18 25.43
CA ARG A 178 12.27 17.04 26.69
C ARG A 178 12.69 15.79 27.46
N TYR A 179 12.89 14.67 26.77
CA TYR A 179 13.37 13.44 27.39
C TYR A 179 14.76 13.63 28.00
N GLN A 180 15.69 14.25 27.26
CA GLN A 180 17.04 14.54 27.76
C GLN A 180 17.02 15.47 28.98
N GLN A 181 16.23 16.56 28.94
CA GLN A 181 16.06 17.46 30.07
C GLN A 181 15.48 16.74 31.29
N SER A 182 14.46 15.90 31.11
CA SER A 182 13.86 15.13 32.19
C SER A 182 14.85 14.12 32.79
N LYS A 183 15.63 13.46 31.94
CA LYS A 183 16.71 12.55 32.36
C LYS A 183 17.75 13.29 33.20
N GLU A 184 18.20 14.45 32.74
CA GLU A 184 19.19 15.26 33.46
C GLU A 184 18.64 15.73 34.81
N GLN A 185 17.41 16.25 34.85
CA GLN A 185 16.77 16.67 36.10
C GLN A 185 16.63 15.52 37.09
N PHE A 186 16.29 14.32 36.62
CA PHE A 186 16.22 13.14 37.47
C PHE A 186 17.59 12.79 38.07
N HIS A 187 18.64 12.75 37.23
CA HIS A 187 19.99 12.45 37.72
C HIS A 187 20.51 13.52 38.66
N GLN A 188 20.29 14.80 38.35
CA GLN A 188 20.66 15.91 39.22
C GLN A 188 19.94 15.84 40.57
N ALA A 189 18.64 15.52 40.56
CA ALA A 189 17.88 15.34 41.80
C ALA A 189 18.36 14.12 42.60
N ALA A 190 18.70 13.02 41.93
CA ALA A 190 19.27 11.83 42.55
C ALA A 190 20.62 12.15 43.20
N SER A 191 21.57 12.75 42.47
CA SER A 191 22.89 13.14 42.99
C SER A 191 22.78 14.13 44.15
N LYS A 192 21.95 15.16 44.03
CA LYS A 192 21.68 16.10 45.13
C LYS A 192 21.10 15.38 46.35
N THR A 193 20.24 14.38 46.15
CA THR A 193 19.69 13.60 47.25
C THR A 193 20.78 12.72 47.87
N GLU A 194 21.61 12.06 47.07
CA GLU A 194 22.74 11.25 47.56
C GLU A 194 23.73 12.08 48.40
N GLU A 195 24.04 13.30 47.99
CA GLU A 195 24.89 14.22 48.76
C GLU A 195 24.29 14.59 50.13
N ASN A 196 22.96 14.73 50.19
CA ASN A 196 22.26 15.13 51.43
C ASN A 196 21.85 13.93 52.30
N VAL A 197 21.76 12.73 51.73
CA VAL A 197 21.43 11.50 52.46
C VAL A 197 22.70 10.98 53.12
N ARG A 198 22.79 11.22 54.42
CA ARG A 198 23.88 10.69 55.24
C ARG A 198 23.93 9.16 55.09
N PRO A 199 25.10 8.55 54.80
CA PRO A 199 25.24 7.10 54.79
C PRO A 199 24.70 6.54 56.10
N ARG A 200 23.77 5.58 56.02
CA ARG A 200 23.33 4.88 57.22
C ARG A 200 24.57 4.21 57.83
N ASN A 201 24.87 4.55 59.07
CA ASN A 201 25.88 3.82 59.82
C ASN A 201 25.38 2.37 59.98
N THR A 202 26.01 1.44 59.26
CA THR A 202 25.76 0.00 59.31
C THR A 202 26.70 -0.73 60.27
N GLU A 203 27.47 0.01 61.06
CA GLU A 203 28.36 -0.55 62.07
C GLU A 203 27.56 -1.39 63.07
N ALA A 204 28.06 -2.59 63.33
CA ALA A 204 27.40 -3.51 64.24
C ALA A 204 27.34 -2.88 65.64
N VAL A 205 26.14 -2.81 66.21
CA VAL A 205 25.95 -2.31 67.57
C VAL A 205 26.78 -3.17 68.52
N CYS A 206 27.53 -2.53 69.41
CA CYS A 206 28.39 -3.20 70.40
C CYS A 206 29.56 -3.97 69.77
N ALA A 207 30.05 -3.60 68.58
CA ALA A 207 31.16 -4.28 67.89
C ALA A 207 32.40 -4.53 68.78
N GLY A 208 32.78 -3.58 69.63
CA GLY A 208 33.89 -3.74 70.57
C GLY A 208 33.64 -4.85 71.60
N LEU A 209 32.47 -4.86 72.24
CA LEU A 209 32.09 -5.91 73.20
C LEU A 209 31.90 -7.26 72.51
N GLN A 210 31.41 -7.27 71.27
CA GLN A 210 31.32 -8.46 70.43
C GLN A 210 32.69 -9.06 70.15
N ALA A 211 33.70 -8.23 69.83
CA ALA A 211 35.06 -8.71 69.62
C ALA A 211 35.68 -9.28 70.92
N GLN A 212 35.47 -8.58 72.05
CA GLN A 212 36.00 -8.99 73.35
C GLN A 212 35.39 -10.31 73.83
N ILE A 213 34.06 -10.48 73.73
CA ILE A 213 33.40 -11.71 74.16
C ILE A 213 33.80 -12.91 73.29
N LEU A 214 33.95 -12.70 71.97
CA LEU A 214 34.45 -13.72 71.06
C LEU A 214 35.93 -14.05 71.31
N SER A 215 36.74 -13.11 71.80
CA SER A 215 38.10 -13.41 72.26
C SER A 215 38.07 -14.24 73.54
N CYS A 216 37.30 -13.82 74.55
CA CYS A 216 37.23 -14.49 75.84
C CYS A 216 36.81 -15.97 75.71
N TYR A 217 35.81 -16.28 74.88
CA TYR A 217 35.40 -17.67 74.66
C TYR A 217 36.43 -18.50 73.87
N ARG A 218 37.22 -17.88 72.99
CA ARG A 218 38.33 -18.56 72.31
C ARG A 218 39.44 -18.93 73.29
N ASP A 219 39.71 -18.05 74.25
CA ASP A 219 40.77 -18.22 75.25
C ASP A 219 40.33 -19.12 76.43
N ASN A 220 39.03 -19.26 76.68
CA ASN A 220 38.45 -20.01 77.80
C ASN A 220 37.41 -21.07 77.35
N LYS A 221 37.80 -21.97 76.45
CA LYS A 221 36.88 -22.97 75.83
C LYS A 221 36.17 -23.87 76.85
N ASP A 222 36.91 -24.35 77.85
CA ASP A 222 36.37 -25.27 78.87
C ASP A 222 35.89 -24.54 80.15
N GLN A 223 36.06 -23.22 80.21
CA GLN A 223 35.76 -22.39 81.38
C GLN A 223 34.98 -21.12 81.00
N THR A 224 33.95 -21.29 80.19
CA THR A 224 33.14 -20.21 79.60
C THR A 224 32.49 -19.28 80.64
N LEU A 225 32.27 -19.75 81.87
CA LEU A 225 31.72 -18.95 82.97
C LEU A 225 32.63 -17.77 83.38
N LYS A 226 33.94 -17.83 83.10
CA LYS A 226 34.85 -16.69 83.29
C LYS A 226 34.53 -15.50 82.39
N CYS A 227 33.84 -15.74 81.28
CA CYS A 227 33.40 -14.69 80.34
C CYS A 227 31.99 -14.17 80.67
N SER A 228 31.38 -14.62 81.78
CA SER A 228 29.97 -14.33 82.09
C SER A 228 29.69 -12.85 82.31
N ASP A 229 30.60 -12.10 82.94
CA ASP A 229 30.42 -10.67 83.17
C ASP A 229 30.51 -9.88 81.86
N LEU A 230 31.46 -10.24 80.98
CA LEU A 230 31.56 -9.69 79.63
C LEU A 230 30.33 -10.01 78.76
N ALA A 231 29.75 -11.21 78.95
CA ALA A 231 28.50 -11.60 78.31
C ALA A 231 27.29 -10.77 78.77
N LYS A 232 27.22 -10.47 80.07
CA LYS A 232 26.17 -9.59 80.62
C LYS A 232 26.30 -8.18 80.06
N GLU A 233 27.52 -7.64 80.00
CA GLU A 233 27.77 -6.30 79.43
C GLU A 233 27.40 -6.22 77.95
N TYR A 234 27.79 -7.21 77.15
CA TYR A 234 27.38 -7.30 75.74
C TYR A 234 25.85 -7.34 75.59
N MET A 235 25.18 -8.14 76.41
CA MET A 235 23.72 -8.25 76.38
C MET A 235 23.02 -6.95 76.82
N GLN A 236 23.56 -6.26 77.83
CA GLN A 236 23.06 -4.96 78.27
C GLN A 236 23.21 -3.91 77.17
N CYS A 237 24.34 -3.89 76.47
CA CYS A 237 24.57 -3.01 75.32
C CYS A 237 23.56 -3.26 74.19
N ILE A 238 23.31 -4.53 73.81
CA ILE A 238 22.30 -4.89 72.81
C ILE A 238 20.90 -4.42 73.24
N ASN A 239 20.54 -4.65 74.50
CA ASN A 239 19.21 -4.30 75.00
C ASN A 239 18.99 -2.79 75.08
N ALA A 240 20.02 -2.04 75.46
CA ALA A 240 20.00 -0.57 75.41
C ALA A 240 19.78 -0.08 73.98
N ALA A 241 20.52 -0.63 73.00
CA ALA A 241 20.36 -0.27 71.59
C ALA A 241 18.97 -0.63 71.04
N LYS A 242 18.42 -1.80 71.39
CA LYS A 242 17.05 -2.20 71.01
C LYS A 242 16.00 -1.20 71.51
N LYS A 243 16.14 -0.70 72.74
CA LYS A 243 15.22 0.31 73.30
C LYS A 243 15.28 1.62 72.52
N VAL A 244 16.48 2.07 72.15
CA VAL A 244 16.68 3.30 71.35
C VAL A 244 16.07 3.15 69.95
N VAL A 245 16.27 2.01 69.28
CA VAL A 245 15.70 1.74 67.95
C VAL A 245 14.17 1.72 67.99
N HIS A 246 13.56 1.08 68.99
CA HIS A 246 12.10 1.09 69.17
C HIS A 246 11.54 2.50 69.39
N HIS A 247 12.26 3.36 70.12
CA HIS A 247 11.85 4.74 70.37
C HIS A 247 11.95 5.61 69.10
N ILE A 248 12.96 5.37 68.25
CA ILE A 248 13.13 6.05 66.97
C ILE A 248 12.10 5.58 65.93
N GLN A 249 11.74 4.29 65.92
CA GLN A 249 10.69 3.78 65.02
C GLN A 249 9.32 4.37 65.34
N ARG A 250 8.98 4.53 66.63
CA ARG A 250 7.72 5.17 67.06
C ARG A 250 7.62 6.66 66.71
N SER A 251 8.74 7.37 66.61
CA SER A 251 8.75 8.79 66.24
C SER A 251 8.82 9.03 64.72
N ARG A 252 9.27 8.04 63.93
CA ARG A 252 9.39 8.13 62.47
C ARG A 252 8.18 7.63 61.68
N THR A 253 7.17 7.04 62.32
CA THR A 253 5.88 6.73 61.68
C THR A 253 5.05 8.02 61.51
N SER A 254 5.48 8.89 60.61
CA SER A 254 4.67 9.98 60.06
C SER A 254 4.62 9.77 58.54
N PRO A 255 3.44 9.57 57.92
CA PRO A 255 3.30 8.99 56.58
C PRO A 255 3.44 10.04 55.47
N HIS A 256 4.43 10.93 55.56
CA HIS A 256 4.62 11.96 54.55
C HIS A 256 6.06 11.93 54.03
N LEU A 257 6.16 11.87 52.69
CA LEU A 257 7.36 11.87 51.84
C LEU A 257 7.96 10.49 51.46
N CYS A 258 7.18 9.74 50.68
CA CYS A 258 7.72 9.09 49.48
C CYS A 258 6.92 9.61 48.28
N TYR A 259 7.20 10.84 47.82
CA TYR A 259 6.68 11.28 46.53
C TYR A 259 7.50 10.56 45.45
N VAL A 260 6.93 9.49 44.91
CA VAL A 260 7.43 8.86 43.70
C VAL A 260 6.97 9.77 42.55
N PRO A 261 7.89 10.43 41.81
CA PRO A 261 7.48 11.24 40.68
C PRO A 261 6.75 10.34 39.67
N PRO A 262 5.65 10.82 39.06
CA PRO A 262 4.87 10.03 38.13
C PRO A 262 5.76 9.56 36.98
N THR A 263 5.73 8.26 36.72
CA THR A 263 6.38 7.68 35.55
C THR A 263 5.73 8.26 34.29
N MET A 264 6.49 8.30 33.18
CA MET A 264 6.12 8.95 31.91
C MET A 264 4.77 8.50 31.29
N ALA A 265 4.03 7.58 31.91
CA ALA A 265 2.70 7.16 31.50
C ALA A 265 1.61 8.21 31.78
N GLU A 266 1.78 9.12 32.75
CA GLU A 266 0.75 10.11 33.14
C GLU A 266 0.88 11.48 32.46
N ALA A 267 1.98 11.75 31.76
CA ALA A 267 2.20 13.02 31.04
C ALA A 267 1.40 13.16 29.72
N LYS A 268 0.40 12.31 29.48
CA LYS A 268 -0.42 12.32 28.25
C LYS A 268 -1.54 13.37 28.23
N ASN A 269 -1.77 14.12 29.31
CA ASN A 269 -2.94 15.03 29.41
C ASN A 269 -2.64 16.52 29.58
N LEU A 270 -1.42 17.02 29.29
CA LEU A 270 -1.10 18.46 29.43
C LEU A 270 -0.72 19.19 28.14
N LEU A 271 -1.03 18.64 26.96
CA LEU A 271 -0.82 19.34 25.68
C LEU A 271 -2.02 19.25 24.74
N VAL A 272 -3.22 19.52 25.26
CA VAL A 272 -4.37 19.92 24.44
C VAL A 272 -4.90 21.24 25.01
N ASN A 273 -4.22 22.34 24.69
CA ASN A 273 -4.79 23.69 24.61
C ASN A 273 -3.65 24.65 24.27
N HIS A 274 -3.34 24.76 22.98
CA HIS A 274 -3.03 26.00 22.29
C HIS A 274 -2.70 25.65 20.83
N GLY A 275 -3.65 25.98 19.95
CA GLY A 275 -3.65 25.73 18.52
C GLY A 275 -5.06 25.89 18.01
#